data_AF-A0AAE2CCU1-F1
#
_entry.id   AF-A0AAE2CCU1-F1
#
_cell.length_a   1.000
_cell.length_b   1.000
_cell.length_c   1.000
_cell.angle_alpha   90.00
_cell.angle_beta   90.00
_cell.angle_gamma   90.00
#
_symmetry.space_group_name_H-M   'P 1'
#
loop_
_entity.id
_entity.type
_entity.pdbx_description
1 polymer ?
#
loop_
_entity_poly.entity_id
_entity_poly.type
_entity_poly.pdbx_seq_one_letter_code
_entity_poly.pdbx_strand_id
1 'polypeptide(L)'
;MKSYYTFLYPYIQITFPEYHGDGFERSKAYAAIERYLNANSTKQAKRLQANVARESEAIVLSMADHEEVTDEYDGMKLWWASSQIQTTVNRSISFYPREDDQKRYFKLTFHKRYRDVITNNYLKHILDEG
;
A
#
# COMPACT_ATOMS: atom_id res chain seq x y z
N MET A 1 -13.55 -13.49 28.94
CA MET A 1 -14.36 -12.37 28.44
C MET A 1 -14.10 -12.22 26.94
N LYS A 2 -15.06 -12.55 26.07
CA LYS A 2 -14.93 -12.32 24.62
C LYS A 2 -15.22 -10.85 24.35
N SER A 3 -14.25 -10.14 23.77
CA SER A 3 -14.29 -8.72 23.51
C SER A 3 -15.35 -8.38 22.45
N TYR A 4 -16.37 -7.62 22.84
CA TYR A 4 -17.46 -7.14 21.97
C TYR A 4 -17.00 -6.21 20.84
N TYR A 5 -15.76 -5.70 20.89
CA TYR A 5 -15.20 -4.79 19.88
C TYR A 5 -15.09 -5.39 18.47
N THR A 6 -14.97 -6.72 18.34
CA THR A 6 -14.86 -7.43 17.06
C THR A 6 -16.15 -7.41 16.23
N PHE A 7 -17.30 -7.03 16.83
CA PHE A 7 -18.59 -6.96 16.15
C PHE A 7 -18.84 -5.62 15.43
N LEU A 8 -18.18 -4.53 15.84
CA LEU A 8 -18.49 -3.18 15.33
C LEU A 8 -17.61 -2.74 14.16
N TYR A 9 -16.51 -3.45 13.87
CA TYR A 9 -15.65 -3.15 12.72
C TYR A 9 -15.29 -4.45 11.97
N PRO A 10 -16.12 -4.91 11.02
CA PRO A 10 -15.94 -6.19 10.34
C PRO A 10 -14.90 -6.12 9.20
N TYR A 11 -13.88 -5.26 9.31
CA TYR A 11 -12.87 -5.08 8.29
C TYR A 11 -11.54 -5.69 8.70
N ILE A 12 -10.86 -6.29 7.72
CA ILE A 12 -9.51 -6.82 7.83
C ILE A 12 -8.58 -5.85 7.12
N GLN A 13 -7.38 -5.70 7.67
CA GLN A 13 -6.30 -4.91 7.09
C GLN A 13 -5.07 -5.79 6.85
N ILE A 14 -4.46 -5.67 5.68
CA ILE A 14 -3.18 -6.29 5.33
C ILE A 14 -2.20 -5.18 4.97
N THR A 15 -1.02 -5.22 5.59
CA THR A 15 0.05 -4.25 5.37
C THR A 15 1.19 -4.89 4.60
N PHE A 16 1.62 -4.21 3.54
CA PHE A 16 2.72 -4.61 2.67
C PHE A 16 3.84 -3.57 2.79
N PRO A 17 4.88 -3.81 3.61
CA PRO A 17 5.98 -2.87 3.75
C PRO A 17 6.86 -2.86 2.49
N GLU A 18 7.42 -1.69 2.16
CA GLU A 18 8.33 -1.55 1.03
C GLU A 18 9.62 -2.36 1.24
N TYR A 19 10.11 -2.42 2.47
CA TYR A 19 11.30 -3.18 2.88
C TYR A 19 10.98 -4.09 4.07
N HIS A 20 11.57 -5.28 4.10
CA HIS A 20 11.42 -6.22 5.21
C HIS A 20 12.50 -6.00 6.28
N GLY A 21 12.10 -5.58 7.48
CA GLY A 21 13.01 -5.41 8.61
C GLY A 21 14.07 -4.34 8.37
N ASP A 22 15.35 -4.72 8.52
CA ASP A 22 16.53 -3.88 8.25
C ASP A 22 17.19 -4.23 6.90
N GLY A 23 16.51 -5.01 6.06
CA GLY A 23 16.99 -5.38 4.74
C GLY A 23 16.86 -4.23 3.75
N PHE A 24 17.84 -4.13 2.85
CA PHE A 24 17.83 -3.16 1.73
C PHE A 24 17.08 -3.69 0.49
N GLU A 25 16.62 -4.94 0.51
CA GLU A 25 15.88 -5.52 -0.61
C GLU A 25 14.41 -5.09 -0.57
N ARG A 26 13.97 -4.43 -1.65
CA ARG A 26 12.58 -4.00 -1.82
C ARG A 26 11.67 -5.22 -1.97
N SER A 27 10.55 -5.22 -1.27
CA SER A 27 9.57 -6.31 -1.31
C SER A 27 9.01 -6.49 -2.71
N LYS A 28 9.10 -7.72 -3.24
CA LYS A 28 8.51 -8.08 -4.54
C LYS A 28 6.99 -7.88 -4.55
N ALA A 29 6.33 -8.18 -3.42
CA ALA A 29 4.90 -7.93 -3.27
C ALA A 29 4.56 -6.44 -3.34
N TYR A 30 5.35 -5.59 -2.67
CA TYR A 30 5.18 -4.15 -2.74
C TYR A 30 5.33 -3.62 -4.17
N ALA A 31 6.37 -4.06 -4.88
CA ALA A 31 6.62 -3.63 -6.26
C ALA A 31 5.49 -4.04 -7.23
N ALA A 32 4.94 -5.24 -7.08
CA ALA A 32 3.79 -5.70 -7.88
C ALA A 32 2.52 -4.91 -7.57
N ILE A 33 2.23 -4.66 -6.28
CA ILE A 33 1.09 -3.82 -5.86
C ILE A 33 1.23 -2.41 -6.43
N GLU A 34 2.42 -1.81 -6.36
CA GLU A 34 2.68 -0.47 -6.89
C GLU A 34 2.35 -0.40 -8.39
N ARG A 35 2.81 -1.37 -9.17
CA ARG A 35 2.53 -1.44 -10.61
C ARG A 35 1.06 -1.67 -10.91
N TYR A 36 0.43 -2.62 -10.23
CA TYR A 36 -1.00 -2.89 -10.36
C TYR A 36 -1.83 -1.64 -10.08
N LEU A 37 -1.61 -0.96 -8.94
CA LEU A 37 -2.36 0.25 -8.59
C LEU A 37 -2.06 1.40 -9.54
N ASN A 38 -0.83 1.53 -10.03
CA ASN A 38 -0.49 2.55 -11.01
C ASN A 38 -1.22 2.32 -12.35
N ALA A 39 -1.33 1.07 -12.79
CA ALA A 39 -2.03 0.71 -14.03
C ALA A 39 -3.56 0.79 -13.89
N ASN A 40 -4.11 0.32 -12.77
CA ASN A 40 -5.54 0.05 -12.62
C ASN A 40 -6.28 1.10 -11.77
N SER A 41 -5.61 1.81 -10.86
CA SER A 41 -6.26 2.64 -9.84
C SER A 41 -5.92 4.13 -9.90
N THR A 42 -4.92 4.55 -10.67
CA THR A 42 -4.55 5.98 -10.83
C THR A 42 -5.69 6.86 -11.34
N LYS A 43 -6.61 6.30 -12.14
CA LYS A 43 -7.82 7.02 -12.61
C LYS A 43 -8.79 7.40 -11.48
N GLN A 44 -8.75 6.66 -10.37
CA GLN A 44 -9.63 6.88 -9.21
C GLN A 44 -8.94 7.65 -8.08
N ALA A 45 -7.61 7.82 -8.15
CA ALA A 45 -6.86 8.60 -7.20
C ALA A 45 -7.20 10.10 -7.34
N LYS A 46 -7.45 10.75 -6.20
CA LYS A 46 -7.64 12.20 -6.09
C LYS A 46 -6.31 12.94 -5.99
N ARG A 47 -5.27 12.28 -5.46
CA ARG A 47 -3.92 12.82 -5.36
C ARG A 47 -2.92 11.88 -6.02
N LEU A 48 -2.21 12.42 -7.01
CA LEU A 48 -1.16 11.73 -7.74
C LEU A 48 0.18 12.40 -7.45
N GLN A 49 1.23 11.59 -7.40
CA GLN A 49 2.61 12.03 -7.38
C GLN A 49 3.23 11.75 -8.75
N ALA A 50 3.93 12.74 -9.29
CA ALA A 50 4.70 12.58 -10.52
C ALA A 50 6.13 12.19 -10.17
N ASN A 51 6.60 11.09 -10.75
CA ASN A 51 7.99 10.62 -10.64
C ASN A 51 8.59 10.53 -12.05
N VAL A 52 9.90 10.73 -12.17
CA VAL A 52 10.60 10.53 -13.44
C VAL A 52 11.13 9.11 -13.50
N ALA A 53 10.72 8.34 -14.51
CA ALA A 53 11.27 7.02 -14.75
C ALA A 53 12.77 7.14 -15.03
N ARG A 54 13.57 6.47 -14.20
CA ARG A 54 15.04 6.55 -14.25
C ARG A 54 15.64 6.15 -15.60
N GLU A 55 14.91 5.35 -16.39
CA GLU A 55 15.42 4.79 -17.65
C GLU A 55 14.92 5.51 -18.91
N SER A 56 13.82 6.25 -18.85
CA SER A 56 13.17 6.81 -20.04
C SER A 56 12.93 8.31 -20.00
N GLU A 57 13.29 8.99 -18.89
CA GLU A 57 12.91 10.38 -18.60
C GLU A 57 11.39 10.65 -18.68
N ALA A 58 10.57 9.60 -18.78
CA ALA A 58 9.13 9.71 -18.87
C ALA A 58 8.55 10.03 -17.48
N ILE A 59 7.55 10.90 -17.47
CA ILE A 59 6.79 11.19 -16.25
C ILE A 59 5.84 10.01 -16.00
N VAL A 60 6.02 9.32 -14.87
CA VAL A 60 5.14 8.29 -14.37
C VAL A 60 4.33 8.87 -13.23
N LEU A 61 3.00 8.69 -13.31
CA LEU A 61 2.09 9.07 -12.24
C LEU A 61 1.89 7.87 -11.32
N SER A 62 2.08 8.08 -10.03
CA SER A 62 1.77 7.12 -8.98
C SER A 62 0.80 7.71 -7.98
N MET A 63 0.18 6.86 -7.18
CA MET A 63 -0.65 7.32 -6.06
C MET A 63 0.20 8.11 -5.06
N ALA A 64 -0.29 9.27 -4.62
CA ALA A 64 0.43 10.09 -3.64
C ALA A 64 0.42 9.46 -2.24
N ASP A 65 1.36 9.86 -1.38
CA ASP A 65 1.35 9.44 0.03
C ASP A 65 0.06 9.87 0.75
N HIS A 66 -0.43 8.98 1.60
CA HIS A 66 -1.70 9.09 2.34
C HIS A 66 -2.95 9.16 1.45
N GLU A 67 -2.82 8.84 0.16
CA GLU A 67 -3.97 8.69 -0.72
C GLU A 67 -4.60 7.31 -0.56
N GLU A 68 -5.93 7.28 -0.59
CA GLU A 68 -6.74 6.06 -0.59
C GLU A 68 -7.51 5.96 -1.90
N VAL A 69 -7.38 4.82 -2.58
CA VAL A 69 -8.14 4.45 -3.76
C VAL A 69 -9.04 3.26 -3.47
N THR A 70 -10.21 3.26 -4.10
CA THR A 70 -11.08 2.09 -4.09
C THR A 70 -10.75 1.22 -5.29
N ASP A 71 -10.75 -0.10 -5.09
CA ASP A 71 -10.69 -1.10 -6.14
C ASP A 71 -11.93 -2.00 -6.06
N GLU A 72 -12.30 -2.60 -7.19
CA GLU A 72 -13.40 -3.54 -7.27
C GLU A 72 -12.94 -4.83 -7.95
N TYR A 73 -13.00 -5.94 -7.22
CA TYR A 73 -12.67 -7.26 -7.73
C TYR A 73 -13.86 -8.18 -7.51
N ASP A 74 -14.45 -8.69 -8.60
CA ASP A 74 -15.62 -9.58 -8.56
C ASP A 74 -16.79 -8.99 -7.72
N GLY A 75 -17.06 -7.69 -7.89
CA GLY A 75 -18.09 -6.95 -7.15
C GLY A 75 -17.77 -6.68 -5.67
N MET A 76 -16.56 -7.02 -5.21
CA MET A 76 -16.09 -6.74 -3.86
C MET A 76 -15.37 -5.40 -3.81
N LYS A 77 -15.82 -4.50 -2.93
CA LYS A 77 -15.15 -3.22 -2.67
C LYS A 77 -13.93 -3.41 -1.77
N LEU A 78 -12.80 -2.91 -2.24
CA LEU A 78 -11.49 -2.98 -1.59
C LEU A 78 -10.92 -1.57 -1.50
N TRP A 79 -10.19 -1.29 -0.42
CA TRP A 79 -9.57 0.03 -0.22
C TRP A 79 -8.07 -0.14 -0.09
N TRP A 80 -7.34 0.55 -0.96
CA TRP A 80 -5.89 0.62 -0.94
C TRP A 80 -5.45 2.00 -0.48
N ALA A 81 -4.55 2.03 0.50
CA ALA A 81 -3.91 3.27 0.93
C ALA A 81 -2.39 3.16 0.81
N SER A 82 -1.75 4.19 0.26
CA SER A 82 -0.31 4.40 0.39
C SER A 82 -0.06 5.17 1.67
N SER A 83 0.87 4.73 2.49
CA SER A 83 1.19 5.42 3.73
C SER A 83 2.65 5.26 4.09
N GLN A 84 3.13 6.20 4.89
CA GLN A 84 4.49 6.27 5.37
C GLN A 84 4.48 6.41 6.88
N ILE A 85 5.24 5.55 7.57
CA ILE A 85 5.58 5.77 8.97
C ILE A 85 6.82 6.66 8.99
N GLN A 86 6.70 7.85 9.56
CA GLN A 86 7.87 8.60 10.01
C GLN A 86 8.35 7.94 11.30
N THR A 87 9.54 7.35 11.27
CA THR A 87 10.15 6.82 12.48
C THR A 87 10.74 8.01 13.22
N THR A 88 10.03 8.55 14.21
CA THR A 88 10.60 9.53 15.14
C THR A 88 11.58 8.81 16.06
N VAL A 89 12.75 8.44 15.55
CA VAL A 89 13.83 7.95 16.40
C VAL A 89 14.36 9.17 17.14
N ASN A 90 14.21 9.15 18.46
CA ASN A 90 14.64 10.19 19.38
C ASN A 90 16.19 10.25 19.46
N ARG A 91 16.87 10.58 18.36
CA ARG A 91 18.33 10.68 18.27
C ARG A 91 18.75 11.88 17.44
N SER A 92 19.38 12.83 18.14
CA SER A 92 20.19 13.94 17.67
C SER A 92 19.54 14.96 16.73
N ILE A 93 19.54 16.21 17.21
CA ILE A 93 19.41 17.51 16.54
C ILE A 93 19.90 17.48 15.07
N SER A 94 19.09 16.95 14.16
CA SER A 94 19.27 17.11 12.73
C SER A 94 17.93 17.56 12.16
N PHE A 95 17.93 18.73 11.54
CA PHE A 95 16.73 19.40 11.02
C PHE A 95 16.27 18.81 9.67
N TYR A 96 16.83 17.68 9.26
CA TYR A 96 16.53 16.99 8.01
C TYR A 96 16.17 15.53 8.32
N PRO A 97 14.92 15.09 8.12
CA PRO A 97 14.58 13.67 8.18
C PRO A 97 15.36 12.94 7.10
N ARG A 98 16.09 11.88 7.46
CA ARG A 98 16.79 11.04 6.48
C ARG A 98 15.72 10.23 5.73
N GLU A 99 15.88 10.01 4.43
CA GLU A 99 14.97 9.14 3.67
C GLU A 99 14.87 7.73 4.29
N ASP A 100 15.95 7.28 4.96
CA ASP A 100 16.02 6.04 5.74
C ASP A 100 15.02 5.97 6.93
N ASP A 101 14.52 7.11 7.42
CA ASP A 101 13.59 7.17 8.55
C ASP A 101 12.13 6.95 8.13
N GLN A 102 11.88 6.89 6.82
CA GLN A 102 10.56 6.87 6.19
C GLN A 102 10.20 5.45 5.70
N LYS A 103 9.46 4.69 6.51
CA LYS A 103 9.03 3.34 6.14
C LYS A 103 7.70 3.39 5.38
N ARG A 104 7.75 3.25 4.05
CA ARG A 104 6.56 3.19 3.18
C ARG A 104 5.91 1.81 3.21
N TYR A 105 4.60 1.78 3.05
CA TYR A 105 3.81 0.56 2.94
C TYR A 105 2.50 0.81 2.20
N PHE A 106 1.98 -0.24 1.59
CA PHE A 106 0.58 -0.26 1.15
C PHE A 106 -0.29 -0.95 2.19
N LYS A 107 -1.52 -0.49 2.33
CA LYS A 107 -2.52 -1.09 3.20
C LYS A 107 -3.76 -1.44 2.39
N LEU A 108 -4.11 -2.72 2.38
CA LEU A 108 -5.36 -3.23 1.84
C LEU A 108 -6.38 -3.38 2.97
N THR A 109 -7.55 -2.77 2.81
CA THR A 109 -8.68 -2.92 3.73
C THR A 109 -9.87 -3.53 3.00
N PHE A 110 -10.52 -4.52 3.61
CA PHE A 110 -11.69 -5.19 3.03
C PHE A 110 -12.56 -5.83 4.10
N HIS A 111 -13.83 -6.11 3.76
CA HIS A 111 -14.76 -6.74 4.71
C HIS A 111 -14.39 -8.20 4.95
N LYS A 112 -14.39 -8.66 6.20
CA LYS A 112 -13.98 -10.02 6.63
C LYS A 112 -14.69 -11.17 5.91
N ARG A 113 -15.89 -10.92 5.37
CA ARG A 113 -16.66 -11.90 4.57
C ARG A 113 -15.94 -12.35 3.29
N TYR A 114 -15.00 -11.54 2.82
CA TYR A 114 -14.24 -11.78 1.59
C TYR A 114 -12.86 -12.39 1.85
N ARG A 115 -12.53 -12.71 3.10
CA ARG A 115 -11.19 -13.12 3.51
C ARG A 115 -10.59 -14.20 2.62
N ASP A 116 -11.31 -15.29 2.38
CA ASP A 116 -10.75 -16.43 1.66
C ASP A 116 -10.54 -16.12 0.18
N VAL A 117 -11.45 -15.36 -0.45
CA VAL A 117 -11.30 -14.93 -1.85
C VAL A 117 -10.14 -13.95 -1.98
N ILE A 118 -9.99 -13.03 -1.03
CA ILE A 118 -8.89 -12.06 -1.05
C ILE A 118 -7.54 -12.75 -0.91
N THR A 119 -7.39 -13.63 0.10
CA THR A 119 -6.11 -14.27 0.38
C THR A 119 -5.71 -15.30 -0.66
N ASN A 120 -6.68 -16.00 -1.29
CA ASN A 120 -6.38 -17.09 -2.22
C ASN A 120 -6.40 -16.66 -3.70
N ASN A 121 -7.16 -15.63 -4.06
CA ASN A 121 -7.37 -15.24 -5.45
C ASN A 121 -6.87 -13.82 -5.72
N TYR A 122 -7.43 -12.80 -5.04
CA TYR A 122 -7.15 -11.40 -5.38
C TYR A 122 -5.67 -11.02 -5.21
N LEU A 123 -5.05 -11.44 -4.09
CA LEU A 123 -3.62 -11.15 -3.89
C LEU A 123 -2.73 -11.82 -4.95
N LYS A 124 -3.12 -13.00 -5.43
CA LYS A 124 -2.39 -13.66 -6.52
C LYS A 124 -2.58 -12.91 -7.84
N HIS A 125 -3.81 -12.50 -8.14
CA HIS A 125 -4.12 -11.70 -9.32
C HIS A 125 -3.29 -10.41 -9.39
N ILE A 126 -3.11 -9.70 -8.27
CA ILE A 126 -2.23 -8.53 -8.21
C ILE A 126 -0.77 -8.88 -8.54
N LEU A 127 -0.27 -10.02 -8.06
CA LEU A 127 1.09 -10.46 -8.36
C LEU A 127 1.26 -10.88 -9.83
N ASP A 128 0.20 -11.38 -10.46
CA ASP A 128 0.23 -11.83 -11.86
C ASP A 128 0.06 -10.66 -12.85
N GLU A 129 -0.68 -9.61 -12.49
CA GLU A 129 -0.88 -8.41 -13.33
C GLU A 129 0.13 -7.28 -13.09
N GLY A 130 0.82 -7.28 -11.94
CA GLY A 130 1.80 -6.26 -11.53
C GLY A 130 3.26 -6.62 -11.79
#